data_AF-A0A7Y4WS54-F1
#
_entry.id   AF-A0A7Y4WS54-F1
#
_cell.length_a   1.000
_cell.length_b   1.000
_cell.length_c   1.000
_cell.angle_alpha   90.00
_cell.angle_beta   90.00
_cell.angle_gamma   90.00
#
_symmetry.space_group_name_H-M   'P 1'
#
loop_
_entity.id
_entity.type
_entity.pdbx_description
1 polymer ?
#
loop_
_entity_poly.entity_id
_entity_poly.type
_entity_poly.pdbx_seq_one_letter_code
_entity_poly.pdbx_strand_id
1 'polypeptide(L)'
;IRLAVILPRLSAEITGPGAMFDSSPAQWPGRDMAHFNYRMQEYFVSGTADGQPYTTRLVVRRPADAARFSGLVVAEAMHPIGGAHAFEYNSVYIMDSGHIAVEIATAGTDNFGRFNAARYKDITVTPRQANEILAQVGALVRSNQGPLAGLPLRKMVLWGTSASSGILTRYLPAHAVYRTPGMTHIYDGFMPTSNGSQIAPVDVPMIQVPTQHEFERVATSQQDGDAPGAQFRVYQFAGLSHLDSRNNGARFTQADCRNPLSQFPLEAYMSVALHHLLQWVDRGTVPPRAERVLMDMFEDNDGSLMALDEVGNPRGGIRNPYVDLATVKYTMRNTGAAPAPAPGARGGGPVMGPSLLCNLSAWTTPIPAATLRAKYGSPDNYVRQVEARLTELERAGWSLPVYHDLILADARAVKF
;
A
#
# COMPACT_ATOMS: atom_id res chain seq x y z
N ILE A 1 -26.22 -14.30 8.99
CA ILE A 1 -27.30 -13.57 8.27
C ILE A 1 -26.61 -12.65 7.27
N ARG A 2 -27.04 -12.63 6.00
CA ARG A 2 -26.54 -11.70 4.97
C ARG A 2 -27.54 -10.57 4.77
N LEU A 3 -27.06 -9.33 4.66
CA LEU A 3 -27.87 -8.11 4.55
C LEU A 3 -27.43 -7.30 3.33
N ALA A 4 -28.38 -6.98 2.46
CA ALA A 4 -28.16 -6.01 1.40
C ALA A 4 -27.97 -4.62 2.03
N VAL A 5 -26.90 -3.92 1.64
CA VAL A 5 -26.73 -2.52 2.05
C VAL A 5 -27.68 -1.62 1.28
N ILE A 6 -28.14 -0.56 1.94
CA ILE A 6 -28.83 0.55 1.27
C ILE A 6 -27.76 1.38 0.57
N LEU A 7 -27.95 1.67 -0.73
CA LEU A 7 -27.01 2.51 -1.45
C LEU A 7 -27.10 3.95 -0.92
N PRO A 8 -25.95 4.57 -0.59
CA PRO A 8 -25.91 5.96 -0.21
C PRO A 8 -26.06 6.86 -1.43
N ARG A 9 -26.34 8.15 -1.20
CA ARG A 9 -26.46 9.15 -2.25
C ARG A 9 -25.07 9.64 -2.67
N LEU A 10 -24.79 9.59 -3.96
CA LEU A 10 -23.62 10.22 -4.59
C LEU A 10 -23.95 11.67 -5.00
N SER A 11 -23.04 12.61 -4.75
CA SER A 11 -23.14 13.98 -5.27
C SER A 11 -22.74 14.06 -6.75
N ALA A 12 -22.93 15.23 -7.38
CA ALA A 12 -22.16 15.56 -8.58
C ALA A 12 -20.66 15.64 -8.25
N GLU A 13 -19.81 15.60 -9.28
CA GLU A 13 -18.38 15.83 -9.12
C GLU A 13 -18.11 17.20 -8.48
N ILE A 14 -17.23 17.22 -7.48
CA ILE A 14 -16.89 18.42 -6.73
C ILE A 14 -15.72 19.11 -7.43
N THR A 15 -15.98 20.30 -7.95
CA THR A 15 -14.96 21.13 -8.61
C THR A 15 -14.58 22.37 -7.79
N GLY A 16 -15.30 22.66 -6.70
CA GLY A 16 -15.04 23.81 -5.83
C GLY A 16 -15.88 23.80 -4.54
N PRO A 17 -15.74 24.82 -3.67
CA PRO A 17 -14.79 25.93 -3.77
C PRO A 17 -13.34 25.54 -3.44
N GLY A 18 -12.38 26.25 -4.02
CA GLY A 18 -10.95 26.08 -3.70
C GLY A 18 -10.35 24.72 -4.08
N ALA A 19 -9.10 24.51 -3.67
CA ALA A 19 -8.36 23.30 -4.00
C ALA A 19 -8.96 22.05 -3.33
N MET A 20 -8.83 20.93 -4.02
CA MET A 20 -9.06 19.60 -3.47
C MET A 20 -7.87 19.18 -2.59
N PHE A 21 -8.13 18.49 -1.49
CA PHE A 21 -7.12 17.87 -0.66
C PHE A 21 -6.41 16.76 -1.43
N ASP A 22 -5.12 16.91 -1.66
CA ASP A 22 -4.31 15.87 -2.29
C ASP A 22 -3.95 14.80 -1.27
N SER A 23 -4.61 13.66 -1.38
CA SER A 23 -4.36 12.48 -0.54
C SER A 23 -3.27 11.57 -1.09
N SER A 24 -2.71 11.84 -2.27
CA SER A 24 -1.67 11.03 -2.89
C SER A 24 -0.42 11.81 -3.32
N PRO A 25 0.20 12.65 -2.47
CA PRO A 25 1.34 13.47 -2.86
C PRO A 25 2.64 12.68 -3.11
N ALA A 26 2.72 11.39 -2.76
CA ALA A 26 3.95 10.60 -2.82
C ALA A 26 4.04 9.68 -4.07
N GLN A 27 3.90 10.24 -5.27
CA GLN A 27 4.11 9.51 -6.53
C GLN A 27 5.57 9.54 -6.98
N TRP A 28 5.99 8.57 -7.81
CA TRP A 28 7.33 8.59 -8.37
C TRP A 28 7.55 9.79 -9.30
N PRO A 29 8.73 10.44 -9.25
CA PRO A 29 9.07 11.50 -10.19
C PRO A 29 8.97 11.03 -11.65
N GLY A 30 8.23 11.78 -12.47
CA GLY A 30 8.02 11.45 -13.88
C GLY A 30 7.10 10.25 -14.16
N ARG A 31 6.46 9.69 -13.12
CA ARG A 31 5.47 8.61 -13.22
C ARG A 31 4.19 8.97 -12.47
N ASP A 32 3.79 10.24 -12.57
CA ASP A 32 2.58 10.78 -11.96
C ASP A 32 1.33 10.48 -12.80
N MET A 33 0.16 10.95 -12.35
CA MET A 33 -1.09 10.76 -13.10
C MET A 33 -1.05 11.38 -14.51
N ALA A 34 -0.34 12.49 -14.70
CA ALA A 34 -0.28 13.13 -16.01
C ALA A 34 0.49 12.26 -17.01
N HIS A 35 1.61 11.66 -16.59
CA HIS A 35 2.38 10.70 -17.39
C HIS A 35 1.53 9.54 -17.91
N PHE A 36 0.66 8.99 -17.05
CA PHE A 36 -0.20 7.86 -17.43
C PHE A 36 -1.55 8.27 -18.05
N ASN A 37 -1.82 9.57 -18.24
CA ASN A 37 -3.11 10.10 -18.66
C ASN A 37 -4.27 9.63 -17.76
N TYR A 38 -4.07 9.76 -16.45
CA TYR A 38 -5.05 9.51 -15.40
C TYR A 38 -5.69 10.82 -14.94
N ARG A 39 -6.93 10.72 -14.48
CA ARG A 39 -7.66 11.81 -13.85
C ARG A 39 -8.14 11.42 -12.47
N MET A 40 -8.24 12.43 -11.62
CA MET A 40 -8.79 12.33 -10.27
C MET A 40 -10.11 13.08 -10.22
N GLN A 41 -11.14 12.44 -9.68
CA GLN A 41 -12.47 13.04 -9.49
C GLN A 41 -12.91 12.85 -8.03
N GLU A 42 -13.48 13.89 -7.45
CA GLU A 42 -13.94 13.91 -6.05
C GLU A 42 -15.46 14.01 -5.97
N TYR A 43 -16.03 13.27 -5.03
CA TYR A 43 -17.46 13.25 -4.75
C TYR A 43 -17.71 13.26 -3.25
N PHE A 44 -18.87 13.76 -2.85
CA PHE A 44 -19.45 13.49 -1.55
C PHE A 44 -20.39 12.31 -1.65
N VAL A 45 -20.39 11.50 -0.60
CA VAL A 45 -21.33 10.39 -0.43
C VAL A 45 -22.01 10.56 0.91
N SER A 46 -23.35 10.58 0.91
CA SER A 46 -24.14 10.76 2.12
C SER A 46 -25.13 9.62 2.31
N GLY A 47 -25.30 9.20 3.55
CA GLY A 47 -26.21 8.12 3.91
C GLY A 47 -26.47 8.07 5.41
N THR A 48 -26.96 6.94 5.90
CA THR A 48 -27.10 6.66 7.32
C THR A 48 -26.26 5.46 7.66
N ALA A 49 -25.41 5.59 8.67
CA ALA A 49 -24.57 4.53 9.19
C ALA A 49 -24.60 4.58 10.71
N ASP A 50 -24.65 3.42 11.37
CA ASP A 50 -24.68 3.32 12.84
C ASP A 50 -25.82 4.17 13.45
N GLY A 51 -26.97 4.18 12.77
CA GLY A 51 -28.17 4.94 13.16
C GLY A 51 -28.05 6.47 13.04
N GLN A 52 -26.96 7.00 12.46
CA GLN A 52 -26.72 8.44 12.33
C GLN A 52 -26.43 8.82 10.87
N PRO A 53 -26.81 10.04 10.42
CA PRO A 53 -26.41 10.52 9.10
C PRO A 53 -24.88 10.64 9.02
N TYR A 54 -24.33 10.44 7.82
CA TYR A 54 -22.96 10.78 7.49
C TYR A 54 -22.89 11.46 6.13
N THR A 55 -21.83 12.24 5.94
CA THR A 55 -21.36 12.70 4.64
C THR A 55 -19.86 12.49 4.61
N THR A 56 -19.39 11.75 3.62
CA THR A 56 -17.97 11.45 3.46
C THR A 56 -17.46 11.83 2.08
N ARG A 57 -16.15 11.75 1.90
CA ARG A 57 -15.41 11.98 0.67
C ARG A 57 -15.13 10.65 -0.03
N LEU A 58 -15.31 10.65 -1.35
CA LEU A 58 -14.91 9.60 -2.27
C LEU A 58 -14.02 10.19 -3.35
N VAL A 59 -12.84 9.61 -3.58
CA VAL A 59 -11.96 9.98 -4.70
C VAL A 59 -11.80 8.81 -5.63
N VAL A 60 -11.96 9.07 -6.93
CA VAL A 60 -11.75 8.10 -8.01
C VAL A 60 -10.56 8.55 -8.86
N ARG A 61 -9.51 7.73 -8.90
CA ARG A 61 -8.35 7.89 -9.79
C ARG A 61 -8.45 6.85 -10.90
N ARG A 62 -8.62 7.29 -12.13
CA ARG A 62 -8.92 6.40 -13.27
C ARG A 62 -8.27 6.87 -14.58
N PRO A 63 -8.09 5.98 -15.57
CA PRO A 63 -7.73 6.39 -16.91
C PRO A 63 -8.66 7.49 -17.44
N ALA A 64 -8.11 8.50 -18.12
CA ALA A 64 -8.92 9.52 -18.79
C ALA A 64 -9.77 8.88 -19.89
N ASP A 65 -9.17 8.00 -20.69
CA ASP A 65 -9.83 7.13 -21.67
C ASP A 65 -10.39 5.87 -20.99
N ALA A 66 -11.73 5.73 -21.02
CA ALA A 66 -12.43 4.61 -20.44
C ALA A 66 -12.08 3.25 -21.09
N ALA A 67 -11.63 3.24 -22.35
CA ALA A 67 -11.23 2.01 -23.03
C ALA A 67 -9.98 1.36 -22.43
N ARG A 68 -9.15 2.13 -21.70
CA ARG A 68 -8.00 1.61 -20.95
C ARG A 68 -8.38 0.95 -19.62
N PHE A 69 -9.62 1.06 -19.18
CA PHE A 69 -10.02 0.45 -17.92
C PHE A 69 -9.95 -1.08 -18.01
N SER A 70 -9.08 -1.66 -17.17
CA SER A 70 -8.86 -3.10 -17.06
C SER A 70 -10.06 -3.92 -16.56
N GLY A 71 -11.06 -3.28 -15.95
CA GLY A 71 -12.15 -3.92 -15.21
C GLY A 71 -11.86 -4.14 -13.72
N LEU A 72 -10.69 -3.73 -13.22
CA LEU A 72 -10.24 -3.98 -11.84
C LEU A 72 -10.14 -2.69 -11.02
N VAL A 73 -10.71 -2.73 -9.81
CA VAL A 73 -10.72 -1.61 -8.87
C VAL A 73 -9.94 -1.96 -7.60
N VAL A 74 -9.08 -1.05 -7.17
CA VAL A 74 -8.40 -1.09 -5.87
C VAL A 74 -9.06 -0.05 -4.98
N ALA A 75 -9.91 -0.51 -4.06
CA ALA A 75 -10.53 0.35 -3.07
C ALA A 75 -9.67 0.43 -1.81
N GLU A 76 -9.70 1.57 -1.11
CA GLU A 76 -9.05 1.75 0.17
C GLU A 76 -9.89 2.63 1.10
N ALA A 77 -9.79 2.37 2.40
CA ALA A 77 -10.12 3.38 3.40
C ALA A 77 -8.97 4.39 3.45
N MET A 78 -9.24 5.69 3.29
CA MET A 78 -8.20 6.71 3.41
C MET A 78 -7.50 6.56 4.76
N HIS A 79 -6.17 6.54 4.75
CA HIS A 79 -5.39 6.50 5.98
C HIS A 79 -5.75 7.71 6.85
N PRO A 80 -5.95 7.56 8.17
CA PRO A 80 -6.36 8.68 9.05
C PRO A 80 -5.45 9.92 9.04
N ILE A 81 -4.24 9.80 8.50
CA ILE A 81 -3.32 10.93 8.29
C ILE A 81 -3.58 11.69 6.98
N GLY A 82 -4.59 11.30 6.20
CA GLY A 82 -4.93 11.88 4.90
C GLY A 82 -4.28 11.20 3.70
N GLY A 83 -3.73 9.99 3.83
CA GLY A 83 -3.02 9.31 2.75
C GLY A 83 -3.87 8.27 2.01
N ALA A 84 -3.84 8.29 0.69
CA ALA A 84 -4.34 7.24 -0.21
C ALA A 84 -3.20 6.26 -0.50
N HIS A 85 -2.73 5.57 0.53
CA HIS A 85 -1.51 4.77 0.47
C HIS A 85 -1.67 3.51 -0.41
N ALA A 86 -2.89 3.01 -0.66
CA ALA A 86 -3.06 1.92 -1.63
C ALA A 86 -2.67 2.39 -3.02
N PHE A 87 -3.15 3.58 -3.38
CA PHE A 87 -2.74 4.21 -4.61
C PHE A 87 -1.25 4.54 -4.59
N GLU A 88 -0.72 5.25 -3.59
CA GLU A 88 0.71 5.64 -3.57
C GLU A 88 1.66 4.44 -3.62
N TYR A 89 1.41 3.39 -2.84
CA TYR A 89 2.29 2.22 -2.76
C TYR A 89 2.09 1.23 -3.92
N ASN A 90 1.23 1.55 -4.89
CA ASN A 90 1.04 0.73 -6.09
C ASN A 90 0.82 1.59 -7.36
N SER A 91 1.20 2.87 -7.34
CA SER A 91 0.69 3.89 -8.26
C SER A 91 1.05 3.60 -9.72
N VAL A 92 2.31 3.28 -9.99
CA VAL A 92 2.83 2.95 -11.31
C VAL A 92 2.15 1.70 -11.85
N TYR A 93 2.05 0.63 -11.06
CA TYR A 93 1.38 -0.60 -11.48
C TYR A 93 -0.12 -0.39 -11.76
N ILE A 94 -0.83 0.32 -10.87
CA ILE A 94 -2.25 0.65 -11.04
C ILE A 94 -2.46 1.44 -12.34
N MET A 95 -1.62 2.44 -12.59
CA MET A 95 -1.78 3.35 -13.71
C MET A 95 -1.33 2.76 -15.05
N ASP A 96 -0.25 1.98 -15.05
CA ASP A 96 0.24 1.26 -16.23
C ASP A 96 -0.79 0.21 -16.68
N SER A 97 -1.33 -0.55 -15.73
CA SER A 97 -2.28 -1.64 -15.98
C SER A 97 -3.71 -1.20 -16.27
N GLY A 98 -4.02 0.10 -16.18
CA GLY A 98 -5.39 0.58 -16.41
C GLY A 98 -6.36 0.23 -15.27
N HIS A 99 -5.88 0.02 -14.04
CA HIS A 99 -6.73 -0.19 -12.86
C HIS A 99 -7.29 1.15 -12.37
N ILE A 100 -8.42 1.11 -11.68
CA ILE A 100 -9.00 2.29 -11.02
C ILE A 100 -8.71 2.19 -9.53
N ALA A 101 -8.22 3.29 -8.93
CA ALA A 101 -8.10 3.39 -7.48
C ALA A 101 -9.26 4.22 -6.90
N VAL A 102 -9.85 3.73 -5.82
CA VAL A 102 -10.98 4.36 -5.13
C VAL A 102 -10.62 4.55 -3.66
N GLU A 103 -10.61 5.79 -3.21
CA GLU A 103 -10.35 6.14 -1.82
C GLU A 103 -11.67 6.55 -1.15
N ILE A 104 -11.95 5.93 -0.01
CA ILE A 104 -13.14 6.18 0.81
C ILE A 104 -12.70 6.77 2.14
N ALA A 105 -13.07 8.01 2.44
CA ALA A 105 -12.78 8.57 3.74
C ALA A 105 -13.69 7.92 4.80
N THR A 106 -13.11 7.32 5.82
CA THR A 106 -13.85 6.76 6.97
C THR A 106 -13.34 7.27 8.32
N ALA A 107 -12.24 8.03 8.28
CA ALA A 107 -11.56 8.65 9.40
C ALA A 107 -10.66 9.77 8.85
N GLY A 108 -10.02 10.54 9.73
CA GLY A 108 -9.04 11.56 9.33
C GLY A 108 -9.66 12.79 8.64
N THR A 109 -10.97 13.00 8.78
CA THR A 109 -11.72 14.09 8.14
C THR A 109 -11.34 15.48 8.68
N ASP A 110 -10.75 15.55 9.88
CA ASP A 110 -10.22 16.80 10.46
C ASP A 110 -9.14 17.45 9.58
N ASN A 111 -8.40 16.64 8.81
CA ASN A 111 -7.39 17.13 7.88
C ASN A 111 -8.03 17.95 6.75
N PHE A 112 -9.24 17.57 6.31
CA PHE A 112 -9.97 18.26 5.24
C PHE A 112 -10.41 19.66 5.68
N GLY A 113 -11.01 19.77 6.86
CA GLY A 113 -11.46 21.07 7.40
C GLY A 113 -10.31 22.05 7.59
N ARG A 114 -9.13 21.57 8.04
CA ARG A 114 -7.91 22.38 8.18
C ARG A 114 -7.35 22.83 6.84
N PHE A 115 -7.44 22.00 5.81
CA PHE A 115 -6.94 22.30 4.47
C PHE A 115 -7.86 23.26 3.71
N ASN A 116 -9.17 22.99 3.70
CA ASN A 116 -10.17 23.79 2.99
C ASN A 116 -11.55 23.67 3.66
N ALA A 117 -11.76 24.46 4.71
CA ALA A 117 -13.00 24.47 5.49
C ALA A 117 -14.24 24.74 4.62
N ALA A 118 -14.16 25.66 3.66
CA ALA A 118 -15.30 26.02 2.81
C ALA A 118 -15.76 24.85 1.92
N ARG A 119 -14.80 24.07 1.39
CA ARG A 119 -15.09 22.89 0.55
C ARG A 119 -15.64 21.73 1.37
N TYR A 120 -15.09 21.50 2.55
CA TYR A 120 -15.32 20.28 3.33
C TYR A 120 -16.24 20.45 4.54
N LYS A 121 -16.92 21.60 4.66
CA LYS A 121 -17.82 21.93 5.79
C LYS A 121 -18.90 20.89 6.07
N ASP A 122 -19.35 20.17 5.05
CA ASP A 122 -20.46 19.22 5.15
C ASP A 122 -19.99 17.79 5.45
N ILE A 123 -18.67 17.53 5.48
CA ILE A 123 -18.15 16.20 5.85
C ILE A 123 -18.41 15.95 7.33
N THR A 124 -19.07 14.83 7.62
CA THR A 124 -19.38 14.39 8.98
C THR A 124 -19.29 12.88 9.01
N VAL A 125 -18.24 12.35 9.65
CA VAL A 125 -17.99 10.92 9.80
C VAL A 125 -17.46 10.65 11.19
N THR A 126 -17.91 9.56 11.81
CA THR A 126 -17.35 9.06 13.08
C THR A 126 -16.68 7.69 12.88
N PRO A 127 -15.67 7.33 13.69
CA PRO A 127 -15.02 6.02 13.58
C PRO A 127 -15.96 4.81 13.70
N ARG A 128 -17.08 4.95 14.41
CA ARG A 128 -18.10 3.89 14.56
C ARG A 128 -18.79 3.55 13.23
N GLN A 129 -18.89 4.51 12.31
CA GLN A 129 -19.57 4.34 11.03
C GLN A 129 -18.69 3.67 9.96
N ALA A 130 -17.39 3.49 10.21
CA ALA A 130 -16.42 3.09 9.18
C ALA A 130 -16.82 1.82 8.42
N ASN A 131 -17.28 0.78 9.12
CA ASN A 131 -17.65 -0.49 8.48
C ASN A 131 -18.86 -0.37 7.56
N GLU A 132 -19.90 0.34 8.01
CA GLU A 132 -21.11 0.56 7.21
C GLU A 132 -20.82 1.49 6.03
N ILE A 133 -20.02 2.54 6.22
CA ILE A 133 -19.59 3.43 5.13
C ILE A 133 -18.80 2.63 4.08
N LEU A 134 -17.83 1.78 4.47
CA LEU A 134 -17.11 0.94 3.51
C LEU A 134 -18.03 -0.01 2.75
N ALA A 135 -19.03 -0.58 3.42
CA ALA A 135 -19.99 -1.46 2.76
C ALA A 135 -20.88 -0.69 1.77
N GLN A 136 -21.46 0.41 2.22
CA GLN A 136 -22.38 1.25 1.45
C GLN A 136 -21.70 1.91 0.25
N VAL A 137 -20.55 2.54 0.47
CA VAL A 137 -19.77 3.20 -0.60
C VAL A 137 -19.17 2.17 -1.55
N GLY A 138 -18.67 1.03 -1.05
CA GLY A 138 -18.21 -0.06 -1.91
C GLY A 138 -19.32 -0.60 -2.81
N ALA A 139 -20.52 -0.81 -2.26
CA ALA A 139 -21.68 -1.23 -3.06
C ALA A 139 -22.11 -0.16 -4.06
N LEU A 140 -22.03 1.13 -3.69
CA LEU A 140 -22.29 2.26 -4.58
C LEU A 140 -21.35 2.24 -5.78
N VAL A 141 -20.03 2.05 -5.57
CA VAL A 141 -19.01 1.99 -6.62
C VAL A 141 -19.32 0.91 -7.66
N ARG A 142 -19.87 -0.24 -7.23
CA ARG A 142 -20.28 -1.32 -8.14
C ARG A 142 -21.63 -1.09 -8.84
N SER A 143 -22.43 -0.14 -8.37
CA SER A 143 -23.79 0.08 -8.84
C SER A 143 -23.84 0.97 -10.08
N ASN A 144 -24.98 0.94 -10.77
CA ASN A 144 -25.29 1.89 -11.85
C ASN A 144 -25.57 3.32 -11.36
N GLN A 145 -25.56 3.55 -10.04
CA GLN A 145 -25.69 4.87 -9.40
C GLN A 145 -24.33 5.41 -8.90
N GLY A 146 -23.27 4.61 -9.04
CA GLY A 146 -21.93 4.96 -8.59
C GLY A 146 -21.14 5.82 -9.57
N PRO A 147 -19.95 6.28 -9.17
CA PRO A 147 -19.08 7.10 -10.02
C PRO A 147 -18.49 6.32 -11.20
N LEU A 148 -18.61 4.98 -11.20
CA LEU A 148 -18.14 4.10 -12.27
C LEU A 148 -19.28 3.55 -13.14
N ALA A 149 -20.48 4.14 -13.04
CA ALA A 149 -21.63 3.72 -13.84
C ALA A 149 -21.28 3.72 -15.35
N GLY A 150 -21.64 2.64 -16.04
CA GLY A 150 -21.34 2.44 -17.45
C GLY A 150 -19.95 1.83 -17.74
N LEU A 151 -19.08 1.65 -16.73
CA LEU A 151 -17.82 0.93 -16.89
C LEU A 151 -17.97 -0.56 -16.53
N PRO A 152 -17.29 -1.47 -17.24
CA PRO A 152 -17.38 -2.92 -17.00
C PRO A 152 -16.51 -3.34 -15.80
N LEU A 153 -16.89 -2.95 -14.58
CA LEU A 153 -16.24 -3.38 -13.34
C LEU A 153 -16.44 -4.89 -13.15
N ARG A 154 -15.34 -5.66 -13.20
CA ARG A 154 -15.33 -7.11 -12.94
C ARG A 154 -15.06 -7.42 -11.47
N LYS A 155 -13.99 -6.85 -10.92
CA LYS A 155 -13.52 -7.14 -9.56
C LYS A 155 -13.10 -5.88 -8.81
N MET A 156 -13.34 -5.88 -7.51
CA MET A 156 -12.88 -4.83 -6.61
C MET A 156 -12.27 -5.43 -5.35
N VAL A 157 -11.04 -5.05 -5.01
CA VAL A 157 -10.39 -5.47 -3.77
C VAL A 157 -10.36 -4.32 -2.76
N LEU A 158 -10.34 -4.64 -1.47
CA LEU A 158 -10.09 -3.65 -0.41
C LEU A 158 -8.64 -3.80 0.08
N TRP A 159 -7.87 -2.72 -0.03
CA TRP A 159 -6.48 -2.63 0.37
C TRP A 159 -6.35 -1.68 1.57
N GLY A 160 -5.43 -1.98 2.49
CA GLY A 160 -5.15 -1.08 3.60
C GLY A 160 -3.76 -1.30 4.17
N THR A 161 -3.07 -0.22 4.52
CA THR A 161 -1.78 -0.24 5.23
C THR A 161 -1.89 0.37 6.63
N SER A 162 -1.14 -0.18 7.59
CA SER A 162 -1.03 0.35 8.94
C SER A 162 -2.40 0.66 9.59
N ALA A 163 -2.74 1.92 9.84
CA ALA A 163 -4.03 2.27 10.45
C ALA A 163 -5.23 1.94 9.52
N SER A 164 -5.09 2.13 8.20
CA SER A 164 -6.12 1.72 7.22
C SER A 164 -6.20 0.20 7.08
N SER A 165 -5.10 -0.53 7.30
CA SER A 165 -5.11 -2.00 7.45
C SER A 165 -5.93 -2.41 8.68
N GLY A 166 -5.79 -1.69 9.79
CA GLY A 166 -6.63 -1.90 10.97
C GLY A 166 -8.12 -1.63 10.70
N ILE A 167 -8.45 -0.65 9.86
CA ILE A 167 -9.85 -0.40 9.41
C ILE A 167 -10.34 -1.60 8.57
N LEU A 168 -9.54 -2.05 7.59
CA LEU A 168 -9.85 -3.23 6.78
C LEU A 168 -10.06 -4.47 7.64
N THR A 169 -9.15 -4.78 8.58
CA THR A 169 -9.28 -5.97 9.44
C THR A 169 -10.56 -5.92 10.28
N ARG A 170 -10.94 -4.74 10.80
CA ARG A 170 -12.22 -4.54 11.50
C ARG A 170 -13.45 -4.64 10.60
N TYR A 171 -13.29 -4.48 9.29
CA TYR A 171 -14.35 -4.65 8.30
C TYR A 171 -14.62 -6.13 7.96
N LEU A 172 -13.65 -7.04 8.16
CA LEU A 172 -13.81 -8.46 7.78
C LEU A 172 -15.04 -9.16 8.38
N PRO A 173 -15.41 -8.96 9.67
CA PRO A 173 -16.67 -9.48 10.19
C PRO A 173 -17.90 -8.87 9.48
N ALA A 174 -17.83 -7.60 9.11
CA ALA A 174 -18.87 -6.92 8.34
C ALA A 174 -18.98 -7.47 6.90
N HIS A 175 -17.87 -7.87 6.27
CA HIS A 175 -17.87 -8.56 4.98
C HIS A 175 -18.69 -9.85 5.01
N ALA A 176 -18.72 -10.59 6.12
CA ALA A 176 -19.56 -11.80 6.23
C ALA A 176 -21.08 -11.48 6.20
N VAL A 177 -21.45 -10.25 6.54
CA VAL A 177 -22.85 -9.80 6.68
C VAL A 177 -23.28 -9.00 5.46
N TYR A 178 -22.58 -7.92 5.13
CA TYR A 178 -23.01 -6.97 4.12
C TYR A 178 -22.81 -7.48 2.70
N ARG A 179 -23.80 -7.25 1.85
CA ARG A 179 -23.81 -7.58 0.42
C ARG A 179 -24.27 -6.37 -0.37
N THR A 180 -24.00 -6.38 -1.67
CA THR A 180 -24.62 -5.41 -2.60
C THR A 180 -26.15 -5.58 -2.58
N PRO A 181 -26.92 -4.61 -3.13
CA PRO A 181 -28.36 -4.82 -3.33
C PRO A 181 -28.71 -6.08 -4.12
N GLY A 182 -27.82 -6.52 -5.02
CA GLY A 182 -27.93 -7.77 -5.76
C GLY A 182 -27.48 -9.02 -4.99
N MET A 183 -27.25 -8.92 -3.68
CA MET A 183 -26.82 -10.01 -2.79
C MET A 183 -25.46 -10.65 -3.14
N THR A 184 -24.58 -9.92 -3.83
CA THR A 184 -23.20 -10.35 -4.11
C THR A 184 -22.19 -9.75 -3.12
N HIS A 185 -20.96 -10.27 -3.10
CA HIS A 185 -19.86 -9.63 -2.39
C HIS A 185 -19.65 -8.19 -2.85
N ILE A 186 -19.29 -7.34 -1.90
CA ILE A 186 -18.94 -5.94 -2.14
C ILE A 186 -17.47 -5.85 -2.57
N TYR A 187 -16.59 -6.55 -1.87
CA TYR A 187 -15.18 -6.71 -2.23
C TYR A 187 -14.91 -8.17 -2.57
N ASP A 188 -14.20 -8.40 -3.67
CA ASP A 188 -13.81 -9.70 -4.21
C ASP A 188 -12.50 -10.22 -3.61
N GLY A 189 -11.79 -9.42 -2.81
CA GLY A 189 -10.57 -9.81 -2.11
C GLY A 189 -10.02 -8.72 -1.20
N PHE A 190 -9.07 -9.09 -0.34
CA PHE A 190 -8.54 -8.22 0.70
C PHE A 190 -7.00 -8.22 0.75
N MET A 191 -6.41 -7.04 0.96
CA MET A 191 -4.96 -6.89 1.10
C MET A 191 -4.58 -6.03 2.31
N PRO A 192 -4.58 -6.61 3.52
CA PRO A 192 -4.01 -5.95 4.69
C PRO A 192 -2.48 -5.93 4.62
N THR A 193 -1.88 -4.75 4.68
CA THR A 193 -0.43 -4.55 4.68
C THR A 193 0.05 -3.83 5.94
N SER A 194 1.35 -3.91 6.23
CA SER A 194 2.01 -3.24 7.38
C SER A 194 1.23 -3.45 8.70
N ASN A 195 0.82 -4.69 8.93
CA ASN A 195 -0.07 -5.09 10.02
C ASN A 195 0.36 -6.46 10.56
N GLY A 196 0.70 -6.47 11.85
CA GLY A 196 1.21 -7.65 12.55
C GLY A 196 0.15 -8.43 13.32
N SER A 197 -1.13 -8.13 13.14
CA SER A 197 -2.23 -8.89 13.76
C SER A 197 -2.45 -10.23 13.06
N GLN A 198 -2.98 -11.20 13.80
CA GLN A 198 -3.46 -12.45 13.23
C GLN A 198 -4.80 -12.18 12.54
N ILE A 199 -4.85 -12.42 11.23
CA ILE A 199 -6.04 -12.19 10.41
C ILE A 199 -6.57 -13.54 9.93
N ALA A 200 -7.80 -13.86 10.32
CA ALA A 200 -8.46 -15.07 9.86
C ALA A 200 -8.80 -14.94 8.35
N PRO A 201 -8.58 -15.99 7.54
CA PRO A 201 -9.08 -16.05 6.18
C PRO A 201 -10.60 -15.86 6.13
N VAL A 202 -11.09 -15.29 5.01
CA VAL A 202 -12.52 -15.10 4.74
C VAL A 202 -12.90 -15.80 3.43
N ASP A 203 -14.18 -15.78 3.07
CA ASP A 203 -14.73 -16.49 1.90
C ASP A 203 -14.36 -15.86 0.52
N VAL A 204 -13.29 -15.07 0.47
CA VAL A 204 -12.67 -14.49 -0.74
C VAL A 204 -11.15 -14.44 -0.60
N PRO A 205 -10.37 -14.39 -1.71
CA PRO A 205 -8.92 -14.29 -1.67
C PRO A 205 -8.38 -13.17 -0.78
N MET A 206 -7.34 -13.49 -0.01
CA MET A 206 -6.61 -12.52 0.81
C MET A 206 -5.10 -12.72 0.71
N ILE A 207 -4.37 -11.63 0.57
CA ILE A 207 -2.91 -11.61 0.70
C ILE A 207 -2.53 -10.60 1.79
N GLN A 208 -2.01 -11.09 2.90
CA GLN A 208 -1.46 -10.24 3.96
C GLN A 208 0.02 -9.94 3.66
N VAL A 209 0.41 -8.67 3.78
CA VAL A 209 1.79 -8.23 3.54
C VAL A 209 2.34 -7.49 4.77
N PRO A 210 2.79 -8.20 5.82
CA PRO A 210 3.53 -7.56 6.89
C PRO A 210 4.84 -6.98 6.34
N THR A 211 5.37 -5.93 6.97
CA THR A 211 6.71 -5.42 6.66
C THR A 211 7.71 -5.97 7.67
N GLN A 212 9.00 -5.67 7.51
CA GLN A 212 10.00 -6.11 8.49
C GLN A 212 9.74 -5.57 9.90
N HIS A 213 8.97 -4.49 10.07
CA HIS A 213 8.51 -4.02 11.38
C HIS A 213 7.49 -4.97 12.04
N GLU A 214 6.84 -5.85 11.28
CA GLU A 214 5.78 -6.76 11.74
C GLU A 214 6.13 -8.25 11.67
N PHE A 215 7.27 -8.65 11.10
CA PHE A 215 7.62 -10.08 10.90
C PHE A 215 7.65 -10.88 12.22
N GLU A 216 8.07 -10.24 13.31
CA GLU A 216 8.10 -10.82 14.65
C GLU A 216 6.74 -11.00 15.32
N ARG A 217 5.65 -10.62 14.65
CA ARG A 217 4.30 -10.65 15.23
C ARG A 217 3.49 -11.85 14.73
N VAL A 218 2.35 -12.08 15.39
CA VAL A 218 1.46 -13.25 15.17
C VAL A 218 0.88 -13.36 13.75
N ALA A 219 0.89 -12.28 12.96
CA ALA A 219 0.50 -12.27 11.54
C ALA A 219 1.13 -13.41 10.72
N THR A 220 2.35 -13.80 11.07
CA THR A 220 3.17 -14.73 10.29
C THR A 220 2.88 -16.20 10.63
N SER A 221 2.07 -16.47 11.65
CA SER A 221 1.67 -17.83 12.05
C SER A 221 0.61 -18.45 11.13
N GLN A 222 -0.18 -17.63 10.44
CA GLN A 222 -1.25 -18.09 9.55
C GLN A 222 -0.65 -18.77 8.31
N GLN A 223 -1.12 -20.00 8.05
CA GLN A 223 -0.66 -20.81 6.93
C GLN A 223 -1.34 -20.42 5.63
N ASP A 224 -0.58 -20.54 4.53
CA ASP A 224 -1.08 -20.29 3.18
C ASP A 224 -2.12 -21.36 2.78
N GLY A 225 -3.25 -20.91 2.23
CA GLY A 225 -4.38 -21.74 1.83
C GLY A 225 -4.82 -21.52 0.38
N ASP A 226 -5.18 -22.61 -0.30
CA ASP A 226 -5.62 -22.59 -1.71
C ASP A 226 -7.09 -22.97 -1.90
N ALA A 227 -7.67 -23.65 -0.91
CA ALA A 227 -9.04 -24.14 -1.00
C ALA A 227 -10.03 -22.97 -1.16
N PRO A 228 -11.03 -23.08 -2.04
CA PRO A 228 -12.05 -22.05 -2.21
C PRO A 228 -12.67 -21.64 -0.86
N GLY A 229 -12.71 -20.34 -0.59
CA GLY A 229 -13.19 -19.80 0.68
C GLY A 229 -12.21 -19.89 1.87
N ALA A 230 -11.00 -20.39 1.65
CA ALA A 230 -9.87 -20.34 2.57
C ALA A 230 -8.57 -19.87 1.86
N GLN A 231 -8.75 -19.09 0.79
CA GLN A 231 -7.70 -18.56 -0.06
C GLN A 231 -6.90 -17.48 0.69
N PHE A 232 -5.69 -17.82 1.09
CA PHE A 232 -4.87 -16.95 1.94
C PHE A 232 -3.38 -17.07 1.60
N ARG A 233 -2.66 -15.94 1.65
CA ARG A 233 -1.19 -15.86 1.60
C ARG A 233 -0.68 -14.88 2.64
N VAL A 234 0.53 -15.13 3.14
CA VAL A 234 1.36 -14.09 3.78
C VAL A 234 2.63 -13.91 2.96
N TYR A 235 2.86 -12.69 2.48
CA TYR A 235 4.06 -12.33 1.73
C TYR A 235 4.98 -11.42 2.55
N GLN A 236 6.20 -11.90 2.78
CA GLN A 236 7.23 -11.21 3.56
C GLN A 236 8.39 -10.84 2.66
N PHE A 237 8.42 -9.62 2.16
CA PHE A 237 9.52 -9.15 1.31
C PHE A 237 10.70 -8.67 2.17
N ALA A 238 11.89 -9.19 1.90
CA ALA A 238 13.11 -8.69 2.52
C ALA A 238 13.43 -7.27 2.01
N GLY A 239 13.83 -6.37 2.92
CA GLY A 239 14.09 -4.95 2.68
C GLY A 239 12.87 -4.03 2.86
N LEU A 240 11.65 -4.58 2.95
CA LEU A 240 10.41 -3.80 2.98
C LEU A 240 10.17 -3.18 4.36
N SER A 241 10.12 -1.84 4.43
CA SER A 241 9.83 -1.07 5.64
C SER A 241 8.35 -0.70 5.81
N HIS A 242 7.95 -0.30 7.01
CA HIS A 242 6.57 0.09 7.31
C HIS A 242 6.08 1.31 6.52
N LEU A 243 6.94 2.32 6.35
CA LEU A 243 6.72 3.48 5.48
C LEU A 243 7.68 3.47 4.30
N ASP A 244 7.22 3.96 3.16
CA ASP A 244 8.09 4.36 2.06
C ASP A 244 8.76 5.69 2.40
N SER A 245 10.07 5.74 2.21
CA SER A 245 10.89 6.95 2.34
C SER A 245 11.47 7.43 1.02
N ARG A 246 11.40 6.62 -0.05
CA ARG A 246 11.93 6.97 -1.37
C ARG A 246 11.11 8.07 -2.03
N ASN A 247 9.78 7.95 -2.00
CA ASN A 247 8.86 8.86 -2.71
C ASN A 247 8.06 9.78 -1.78
N ASN A 248 8.42 9.85 -0.50
CA ASN A 248 7.58 10.46 0.54
C ASN A 248 8.05 11.84 1.03
N GLY A 249 8.82 12.55 0.18
CA GLY A 249 9.43 13.86 0.48
C GLY A 249 8.44 14.97 0.87
N ALA A 250 7.16 14.79 0.55
CA ALA A 250 6.06 15.66 0.93
C ALA A 250 5.69 15.54 2.42
N ARG A 251 5.94 14.38 3.05
CA ARG A 251 5.60 14.12 4.47
C ARG A 251 6.83 14.20 5.38
N PHE A 252 7.98 13.69 4.94
CA PHE A 252 9.24 13.78 5.66
C PHE A 252 10.42 13.64 4.71
N THR A 253 11.60 14.06 5.15
CA THR A 253 12.83 14.10 4.36
C THR A 253 14.02 13.56 5.13
N GLN A 254 15.17 13.48 4.45
CA GLN A 254 16.43 13.14 5.10
C GLN A 254 16.78 14.09 6.27
N ALA A 255 16.39 15.36 6.21
CA ALA A 255 16.69 16.32 7.28
C ALA A 255 15.94 15.99 8.58
N ASP A 256 14.86 15.23 8.50
CA ASP A 256 14.05 14.84 9.64
C ASP A 256 14.63 13.63 10.40
N CYS A 257 15.48 12.84 9.74
CA CYS A 257 15.97 11.57 10.27
C CYS A 257 17.49 11.55 10.43
N ARG A 258 17.96 10.88 11.48
CA ARG A 258 19.37 10.82 11.86
C ARG A 258 20.23 10.05 10.85
N ASN A 259 19.76 8.90 10.40
CA ASN A 259 20.50 8.03 9.48
C ASN A 259 19.98 8.16 8.04
N PRO A 260 20.79 7.78 7.02
CA PRO A 260 20.39 7.83 5.62
C PRO A 260 19.13 7.01 5.33
N LEU A 261 18.07 7.66 4.84
CA LEU A 261 16.80 7.03 4.51
C LEU A 261 16.96 5.98 3.41
N SER A 262 16.26 4.87 3.59
CA SER A 262 16.24 3.80 2.60
C SER A 262 15.64 4.29 1.28
N GLN A 263 16.31 3.98 0.18
CA GLN A 263 15.81 4.18 -1.18
C GLN A 263 15.21 2.90 -1.77
N PHE A 264 14.95 1.88 -0.95
CA PHE A 264 14.29 0.64 -1.37
C PHE A 264 12.94 0.97 -2.04
N PRO A 265 12.66 0.45 -3.25
CA PRO A 265 11.42 0.75 -3.96
C PRO A 265 10.25 -0.03 -3.37
N LEU A 266 9.72 0.43 -2.23
CA LEU A 266 8.60 -0.21 -1.53
C LEU A 266 7.42 -0.47 -2.48
N GLU A 267 7.11 0.51 -3.32
CA GLU A 267 6.03 0.45 -4.31
C GLU A 267 6.13 -0.77 -5.25
N ALA A 268 7.34 -1.12 -5.69
CA ALA A 268 7.56 -2.21 -6.63
C ALA A 268 7.12 -3.56 -6.05
N TYR A 269 7.40 -3.80 -4.77
CA TYR A 269 7.11 -5.07 -4.11
C TYR A 269 5.70 -5.15 -3.52
N MET A 270 5.15 -4.03 -3.06
CA MET A 270 3.71 -3.96 -2.75
C MET A 270 2.88 -4.27 -4.00
N SER A 271 3.29 -3.75 -5.15
CA SER A 271 2.62 -4.00 -6.42
C SER A 271 2.68 -5.46 -6.87
N VAL A 272 3.77 -6.19 -6.59
CA VAL A 272 3.85 -7.64 -6.84
C VAL A 272 2.74 -8.37 -6.08
N ALA A 273 2.57 -8.07 -4.80
CA ALA A 273 1.52 -8.71 -4.00
C ALA A 273 0.11 -8.29 -4.46
N LEU A 274 -0.09 -7.03 -4.84
CA LEU A 274 -1.36 -6.57 -5.40
C LEU A 274 -1.67 -7.25 -6.73
N HIS A 275 -0.68 -7.38 -7.62
CA HIS A 275 -0.81 -8.07 -8.89
C HIS A 275 -1.30 -9.51 -8.68
N HIS A 276 -0.66 -10.25 -7.78
CA HIS A 276 -1.05 -11.61 -7.43
C HIS A 276 -2.47 -11.70 -6.88
N LEU A 277 -2.85 -10.79 -5.98
CA LEU A 277 -4.23 -10.76 -5.48
C LEU A 277 -5.22 -10.50 -6.61
N LEU A 278 -4.94 -9.53 -7.48
CA LEU A 278 -5.79 -9.17 -8.61
C LEU A 278 -5.94 -10.33 -9.62
N GLN A 279 -4.86 -11.05 -9.94
CA GLN A 279 -4.94 -12.24 -10.78
C GLN A 279 -5.75 -13.36 -10.10
N TRP A 280 -5.61 -13.52 -8.78
CA TRP A 280 -6.36 -14.53 -8.03
C TRP A 280 -7.86 -14.27 -8.03
N VAL A 281 -8.28 -13.01 -7.80
CA VAL A 281 -9.71 -12.65 -7.74
C VAL A 281 -10.37 -12.58 -9.12
N ASP A 282 -9.65 -12.16 -10.16
CA ASP A 282 -10.19 -11.96 -11.51
C ASP A 282 -10.15 -13.24 -12.35
N ARG A 283 -9.06 -14.00 -12.26
CA ARG A 283 -8.79 -15.14 -13.14
C ARG A 283 -8.68 -16.47 -12.41
N GLY A 284 -8.69 -16.47 -11.08
CA GLY A 284 -8.46 -17.67 -10.28
C GLY A 284 -7.00 -18.16 -10.33
N THR A 285 -6.07 -17.34 -10.84
CA THR A 285 -4.64 -17.69 -10.87
C THR A 285 -4.11 -17.77 -9.45
N VAL A 286 -3.78 -18.97 -9.00
CA VAL A 286 -3.27 -19.21 -7.64
C VAL A 286 -1.92 -18.51 -7.50
N PRO A 287 -1.75 -17.60 -6.54
CA PRO A 287 -0.50 -16.88 -6.38
C PRO A 287 0.56 -17.81 -5.77
N PRO A 288 1.85 -17.64 -6.13
CA PRO A 288 2.91 -18.54 -5.68
C PRO A 288 3.02 -18.58 -4.15
N ARG A 289 3.47 -19.71 -3.60
CA ARG A 289 3.84 -19.78 -2.19
C ARG A 289 5.25 -19.20 -2.01
N ALA A 290 5.50 -18.57 -0.89
CA ALA A 290 6.81 -18.00 -0.56
C ALA A 290 7.32 -18.57 0.76
N GLU A 291 8.64 -18.70 0.86
CA GLU A 291 9.29 -18.92 2.15
C GLU A 291 9.03 -17.74 3.08
N ARG A 292 9.01 -18.01 4.39
CA ARG A 292 8.91 -16.97 5.42
C ARG A 292 10.31 -16.50 5.80
N VAL A 293 10.41 -15.30 6.34
CA VAL A 293 11.64 -14.81 6.96
C VAL A 293 11.95 -15.71 8.16
N LEU A 294 13.22 -16.10 8.27
CA LEU A 294 13.71 -16.92 9.36
C LEU A 294 13.92 -16.07 10.60
N MET A 295 13.46 -16.58 11.75
CA MET A 295 13.58 -15.92 13.05
C MET A 295 14.55 -16.72 13.92
N ASP A 296 15.53 -16.07 14.54
CA ASP A 296 16.40 -16.67 15.55
C ASP A 296 15.98 -16.32 16.99
N MET A 297 15.06 -15.35 17.13
CA MET A 297 14.47 -14.90 18.38
C MET A 297 15.51 -14.37 19.39
N PHE A 298 16.59 -13.76 18.92
CA PHE A 298 17.69 -13.31 19.78
C PHE A 298 18.16 -11.87 19.50
N GLU A 299 17.41 -10.88 19.98
CA GLU A 299 17.63 -9.46 19.68
C GLU A 299 19.03 -8.90 20.06
N ASP A 300 19.69 -9.50 21.07
CA ASP A 300 21.00 -9.04 21.55
C ASP A 300 22.14 -9.26 20.52
N ASN A 301 21.94 -10.05 19.45
CA ASN A 301 22.95 -10.28 18.43
C ASN A 301 23.16 -9.08 17.48
N ASP A 302 22.07 -8.51 16.98
CA ASP A 302 22.07 -7.57 15.85
C ASP A 302 20.97 -6.51 15.91
N GLY A 303 20.19 -6.51 17.01
CA GLY A 303 19.09 -5.58 17.23
C GLY A 303 17.79 -5.99 16.53
N SER A 304 17.64 -7.25 16.14
CA SER A 304 16.42 -7.81 15.57
C SER A 304 16.17 -9.26 15.99
N LEU A 305 14.94 -9.73 15.87
CA LEU A 305 14.58 -11.14 16.14
C LEU A 305 14.77 -12.05 14.90
N MET A 306 15.28 -11.49 13.80
CA MET A 306 15.40 -12.15 12.50
C MET A 306 16.78 -12.80 12.37
N ALA A 307 16.85 -13.98 11.79
CA ALA A 307 18.13 -14.54 11.36
C ALA A 307 18.63 -13.77 10.13
N LEU A 308 19.77 -13.09 10.25
CA LEU A 308 20.32 -12.26 9.18
C LEU A 308 21.40 -12.98 8.35
N ASP A 309 21.56 -12.55 7.10
CA ASP A 309 22.64 -12.95 6.19
C ASP A 309 23.95 -12.22 6.51
N GLU A 310 25.01 -12.51 5.76
CA GLU A 310 26.34 -11.93 6.00
C GLU A 310 26.42 -10.40 5.81
N VAL A 311 25.42 -9.79 5.16
CA VAL A 311 25.30 -8.33 5.01
C VAL A 311 24.46 -7.72 6.14
N GLY A 312 23.70 -8.55 6.86
CA GLY A 312 22.77 -8.11 7.90
C GLY A 312 21.36 -7.84 7.37
N ASN A 313 20.95 -8.48 6.27
CA ASN A 313 19.56 -8.48 5.79
C ASN A 313 18.88 -9.81 6.12
N PRO A 314 17.53 -9.89 6.22
CA PRO A 314 16.86 -11.12 6.66
C PRO A 314 17.06 -12.32 5.73
N ARG A 315 17.32 -13.50 6.29
CA ARG A 315 17.29 -14.78 5.58
C ARG A 315 15.85 -15.25 5.35
N GLY A 316 15.64 -16.01 4.29
CA GLY A 316 14.31 -16.44 3.86
C GLY A 316 13.46 -15.26 3.35
N GLY A 317 12.14 -15.43 3.38
CA GLY A 317 11.23 -14.46 2.80
C GLY A 317 11.30 -14.41 1.27
N ILE A 318 10.56 -13.47 0.69
CA ILE A 318 10.64 -13.12 -0.72
C ILE A 318 11.83 -12.18 -0.90
N ARG A 319 12.96 -12.75 -1.34
CA ARG A 319 14.18 -11.99 -1.63
C ARG A 319 14.12 -11.37 -3.03
N ASN A 320 14.93 -10.34 -3.23
CA ASN A 320 14.92 -9.49 -4.41
C ASN A 320 16.33 -8.95 -4.72
N PRO A 321 16.57 -8.28 -5.87
CA PRO A 321 17.93 -7.91 -6.27
C PRO A 321 18.63 -6.98 -5.28
N TYR A 322 17.89 -6.13 -4.54
CA TYR A 322 18.48 -5.22 -3.54
C TYR A 322 19.03 -5.96 -2.31
N VAL A 323 18.56 -7.18 -2.05
CA VAL A 323 18.96 -7.98 -0.88
C VAL A 323 19.88 -9.13 -1.30
N ASP A 324 19.62 -9.80 -2.42
CA ASP A 324 20.49 -10.85 -2.97
C ASP A 324 21.84 -10.29 -3.46
N LEU A 325 21.81 -9.12 -4.09
CA LEU A 325 22.97 -8.40 -4.60
C LEU A 325 23.12 -7.09 -3.82
N ALA A 326 23.05 -7.18 -2.50
CA ALA A 326 23.08 -6.03 -1.62
C ALA A 326 24.34 -5.19 -1.80
N THR A 327 24.13 -3.87 -1.82
CA THR A 327 25.17 -2.83 -1.75
C THR A 327 25.04 -1.99 -0.47
N VAL A 328 23.95 -2.21 0.27
CA VAL A 328 23.64 -1.62 1.56
C VAL A 328 23.02 -2.67 2.48
N LYS A 329 23.19 -2.52 3.79
CA LYS A 329 22.35 -3.17 4.81
C LYS A 329 21.09 -2.31 5.03
N TYR A 330 19.92 -2.94 5.08
CA TYR A 330 18.68 -2.29 5.48
C TYR A 330 18.43 -2.51 6.97
N THR A 331 18.42 -1.41 7.73
CA THR A 331 18.12 -1.45 9.16
C THR A 331 16.75 -0.84 9.41
N MET A 332 15.88 -1.58 10.08
CA MET A 332 14.56 -1.09 10.48
C MET A 332 14.70 -0.10 11.63
N ARG A 333 13.70 0.78 11.78
CA ARG A 333 13.62 1.80 12.83
C ARG A 333 14.75 2.84 12.77
N ASN A 334 14.58 3.86 11.93
CA ASN A 334 15.39 5.07 12.03
C ASN A 334 14.99 5.90 13.27
N THR A 335 15.74 6.95 13.56
CA THR A 335 15.47 7.89 14.65
C THR A 335 15.38 9.31 14.10
N GLY A 336 14.61 10.18 14.78
CA GLY A 336 14.54 11.59 14.42
C GLY A 336 15.91 12.28 14.57
N ALA A 337 16.16 13.29 13.72
CA ALA A 337 17.36 14.11 13.82
C ALA A 337 17.40 14.91 15.14
N ALA A 338 18.61 15.24 15.60
CA ALA A 338 18.85 16.07 16.78
C ALA A 338 19.67 17.32 16.40
N PRO A 339 19.25 18.54 16.79
CA PRO A 339 17.97 18.86 17.47
C PRO A 339 16.77 18.56 16.56
N ALA A 340 15.60 18.31 17.18
CA ALA A 340 14.39 18.03 16.42
C ALA A 340 14.09 19.19 15.44
N PRO A 341 13.73 18.91 14.18
CA PRO A 341 13.33 19.95 13.25
C PRO A 341 12.09 20.69 13.81
N ALA A 342 11.97 21.98 13.48
CA ALA A 342 10.89 22.81 13.98
C ALA A 342 9.51 22.17 13.68
N PRO A 343 8.59 22.10 14.66
CA PRO A 343 7.24 21.57 14.42
C PRO A 343 6.55 22.36 13.31
N GLY A 344 6.12 21.67 12.24
CA GLY A 344 5.28 22.27 11.19
C GLY A 344 5.91 22.46 9.81
N ALA A 345 7.12 21.95 9.55
CA ALA A 345 7.75 22.19 8.24
C ALA A 345 7.09 21.43 7.07
N ARG A 346 6.49 20.24 7.25
CA ARG A 346 5.86 19.47 6.16
C ARG A 346 4.73 18.56 6.65
N GLY A 347 3.54 18.74 6.07
CA GLY A 347 2.50 17.75 5.72
C GLY A 347 2.04 16.61 6.65
N GLY A 348 2.76 16.19 7.69
CA GLY A 348 2.44 15.00 8.50
C GLY A 348 1.18 15.11 9.36
N GLY A 349 0.53 16.28 9.35
CA GLY A 349 -0.51 16.64 10.31
C GLY A 349 0.03 16.64 11.76
N PRO A 350 -0.75 17.11 12.73
CA PRO A 350 -0.36 17.10 14.15
C PRO A 350 -0.32 15.70 14.79
N VAL A 351 -0.44 14.61 14.02
CA VAL A 351 -0.68 13.25 14.54
C VAL A 351 0.58 12.36 14.49
N MET A 352 1.49 12.56 13.54
CA MET A 352 2.74 11.79 13.47
C MET A 352 3.93 12.73 13.31
N GLY A 353 4.60 13.03 14.42
CA GLY A 353 5.80 13.85 14.41
C GLY A 353 6.95 13.20 13.61
N PRO A 354 7.93 14.00 13.16
CA PRO A 354 9.07 13.53 12.35
C PRO A 354 9.76 12.28 12.93
N SER A 355 9.95 12.22 14.25
CA SER A 355 10.56 11.07 14.94
C SER A 355 9.80 9.75 14.72
N LEU A 356 8.47 9.79 14.67
CA LEU A 356 7.65 8.58 14.45
C LEU A 356 7.69 8.15 12.97
N LEU A 357 7.66 9.10 12.04
CA LEU A 357 7.83 8.80 10.61
C LEU A 357 9.20 8.17 10.33
N CYS A 358 10.27 8.70 10.96
CA CYS A 358 11.60 8.10 10.91
C CYS A 358 11.60 6.69 11.53
N ASN A 359 10.95 6.47 12.66
CA ASN A 359 10.88 5.15 13.31
C ASN A 359 10.18 4.08 12.47
N LEU A 360 9.19 4.48 11.67
CA LEU A 360 8.49 3.58 10.76
C LEU A 360 9.21 3.43 9.41
N SER A 361 10.26 4.20 9.16
CA SER A 361 11.08 4.08 7.95
C SER A 361 12.32 3.22 8.22
N ALA A 362 12.85 2.59 7.17
CA ALA A 362 14.17 1.97 7.20
C ALA A 362 15.26 3.00 6.89
N TRP A 363 16.48 2.67 7.31
CA TRP A 363 17.69 3.39 6.93
C TRP A 363 18.74 2.41 6.41
N THR A 364 19.77 2.94 5.76
CA THR A 364 20.77 2.12 5.08
C THR A 364 22.19 2.37 5.56
N THR A 365 22.96 1.28 5.67
CA THR A 365 24.41 1.33 5.90
C THR A 365 25.11 0.84 4.63
N PRO A 366 25.92 1.69 3.95
CA PRO A 366 26.67 1.26 2.77
C PRO A 366 27.66 0.13 3.07
N ILE A 367 27.75 -0.84 2.16
CA ILE A 367 28.82 -1.85 2.19
C ILE A 367 30.11 -1.19 1.69
N PRO A 368 31.27 -1.42 2.33
CA PRO A 368 32.54 -0.83 1.89
C PRO A 368 32.89 -1.16 0.43
N ALA A 369 33.40 -0.17 -0.31
CA ALA A 369 33.73 -0.33 -1.72
C ALA A 369 34.75 -1.46 -2.00
N ALA A 370 35.68 -1.72 -1.07
CA ALA A 370 36.60 -2.84 -1.18
C ALA A 370 35.88 -4.21 -1.13
N THR A 371 34.87 -4.35 -0.26
CA THR A 371 34.01 -5.54 -0.18
C THR A 371 33.18 -5.70 -1.45
N LEU A 372 32.63 -4.61 -1.98
CA LEU A 372 31.87 -4.63 -3.25
C LEU A 372 32.75 -5.00 -4.44
N ARG A 373 33.98 -4.47 -4.52
CA ARG A 373 34.98 -4.88 -5.52
C ARG A 373 35.34 -6.36 -5.40
N ALA A 374 35.54 -6.86 -4.18
CA ALA A 374 35.85 -8.27 -3.96
C ALA A 374 34.68 -9.19 -4.36
N LYS A 375 33.43 -8.79 -4.05
CA LYS A 375 32.22 -9.58 -4.32
C LYS A 375 31.80 -9.53 -5.79
N TYR A 376 31.79 -8.34 -6.40
CA TYR A 376 31.21 -8.13 -7.72
C TYR A 376 32.25 -7.84 -8.82
N GLY A 377 33.50 -7.53 -8.47
CA GLY A 377 34.57 -7.19 -9.41
C GLY A 377 34.47 -5.76 -9.95
N SER A 378 33.41 -5.44 -10.69
CA SER A 378 33.18 -4.11 -11.28
C SER A 378 31.71 -3.68 -11.24
N PRO A 379 31.41 -2.37 -11.33
CA PRO A 379 30.04 -1.88 -11.45
C PRO A 379 29.28 -2.49 -12.64
N ASP A 380 29.92 -2.66 -13.79
CA ASP A 380 29.28 -3.28 -14.96
C ASP A 380 28.91 -4.75 -14.71
N ASN A 381 29.77 -5.48 -14.00
CA ASN A 381 29.46 -6.86 -13.64
C ASN A 381 28.34 -6.95 -12.59
N TYR A 382 28.30 -6.01 -11.66
CA TYR A 382 27.19 -5.87 -10.72
C TYR A 382 25.86 -5.65 -11.44
N VAL A 383 25.80 -4.71 -12.40
CA VAL A 383 24.58 -4.45 -13.18
C VAL A 383 24.12 -5.69 -13.94
N ARG A 384 25.04 -6.44 -14.58
CA ARG A 384 24.69 -7.70 -15.26
C ARG A 384 24.13 -8.75 -14.30
N GLN A 385 24.69 -8.87 -13.10
CA GLN A 385 24.16 -9.79 -12.09
C GLN A 385 22.77 -9.36 -11.61
N VAL A 386 22.54 -8.06 -11.41
CA VAL A 386 21.22 -7.52 -11.05
C VAL A 386 20.20 -7.82 -12.14
N GLU A 387 20.53 -7.58 -13.41
CA GLU A 387 19.65 -7.86 -14.54
C GLU A 387 19.30 -9.35 -14.66
N ALA A 388 20.29 -10.23 -14.49
CA ALA A 388 20.06 -11.68 -14.49
C ALA A 388 19.11 -12.10 -13.36
N ARG A 389 19.35 -11.61 -12.14
CA ARG A 389 18.50 -11.93 -10.97
C ARG A 389 17.10 -11.34 -11.11
N LEU A 390 16.99 -10.11 -11.61
CA LEU A 390 15.72 -9.44 -11.86
C LEU A 390 14.89 -10.21 -12.89
N THR A 391 15.50 -10.66 -13.99
CA THR A 391 14.83 -11.48 -15.02
C THR A 391 14.31 -12.81 -14.46
N GLU A 392 15.10 -13.46 -13.59
CA GLU A 392 14.67 -14.68 -12.90
C GLU A 392 13.44 -14.42 -12.02
N LEU A 393 13.47 -13.34 -11.23
CA LEU A 393 12.37 -12.97 -10.35
C LEU A 393 11.11 -12.57 -11.13
N GLU A 394 11.24 -11.90 -12.27
CA GLU A 394 10.11 -11.60 -13.15
C GLU A 394 9.44 -12.88 -13.68
N ARG A 395 10.24 -13.86 -14.12
CA ARG A 395 9.71 -15.17 -14.53
C ARG A 395 9.05 -15.94 -13.39
N ALA A 396 9.57 -15.80 -12.18
CA ALA A 396 9.01 -16.40 -10.97
C ALA A 396 7.78 -15.64 -10.42
N GLY A 397 7.48 -14.45 -10.96
CA GLY A 397 6.39 -13.59 -10.49
C GLY A 397 6.72 -12.79 -9.22
N TRP A 398 8.01 -12.65 -8.87
CA TRP A 398 8.47 -11.88 -7.70
C TRP A 398 9.00 -10.48 -8.04
N SER A 399 8.91 -10.08 -9.30
CA SER A 399 9.10 -8.71 -9.79
C SER A 399 8.15 -8.46 -10.96
N LEU A 400 7.72 -7.21 -11.16
CA LEU A 400 6.87 -6.84 -12.29
C LEU A 400 7.68 -6.10 -13.36
N PRO A 401 7.49 -6.41 -14.65
CA PRO A 401 8.22 -5.76 -15.74
C PRO A 401 8.13 -4.23 -15.77
N VAL A 402 7.03 -3.64 -15.28
CA VAL A 402 6.86 -2.17 -15.21
C VAL A 402 7.92 -1.48 -14.34
N TYR A 403 8.56 -2.23 -13.43
CA TYR A 403 9.63 -1.73 -12.55
C TYR A 403 11.04 -2.09 -13.05
N HIS A 404 11.17 -2.82 -14.16
CA HIS A 404 12.44 -3.38 -14.64
C HIS A 404 13.52 -2.31 -14.82
N ASP A 405 13.22 -1.32 -15.67
CA ASP A 405 14.15 -0.24 -16.01
C ASP A 405 14.56 0.58 -14.79
N LEU A 406 13.65 0.71 -13.81
CA LEU A 406 13.97 1.43 -12.59
C LEU A 406 14.95 0.66 -11.73
N ILE A 407 14.72 -0.64 -11.51
CA ILE A 407 15.62 -1.46 -10.69
C ILE A 407 17.02 -1.50 -11.34
N LEU A 408 17.09 -1.55 -12.67
CA LEU A 408 18.35 -1.41 -13.40
C LEU A 408 18.97 -0.01 -13.30
N ALA A 409 18.17 1.06 -13.30
CA ALA A 409 18.67 2.41 -13.11
C ALA A 409 19.32 2.58 -11.72
N ASP A 410 18.70 2.04 -10.67
CA ASP A 410 19.29 2.01 -9.33
C ASP A 410 20.62 1.25 -9.32
N ALA A 411 20.67 0.09 -9.99
CA ALA A 411 21.90 -0.70 -10.08
C ALA A 411 23.03 0.05 -10.80
N ARG A 412 22.72 0.77 -11.89
CA ARG A 412 23.70 1.59 -12.65
C ARG A 412 24.19 2.80 -11.85
N ALA A 413 23.39 3.29 -10.90
CA ALA A 413 23.77 4.39 -10.02
C ALA A 413 24.79 3.98 -8.95
N VAL A 414 24.89 2.69 -8.62
CA VAL A 414 25.89 2.17 -7.67
C VAL A 414 27.31 2.43 -8.17
N LYS A 415 28.17 2.95 -7.28
CA LYS A 415 29.60 3.19 -7.52
C LYS A 415 30.40 2.50 -6.42
N PHE A 416 31.45 1.76 -6.79
CA PHE A 416 32.42 1.25 -5.83
C PHE A 416 33.81 1.16 -6.42
#